data_AF-A0A1Q9K5L5-F1
#
_entry.id   AF-A0A1Q9K5L5-F1
#
_cell.length_a   1.000
_cell.length_b   1.000
_cell.length_c   1.000
_cell.angle_alpha   90.00
_cell.angle_beta   90.00
_cell.angle_gamma   90.00
#
_symmetry.space_group_name_H-M   'P 1'
#
loop_
_entity.id
_entity.type
_entity.pdbx_description
1 polymer ?
#
loop_
_entity_poly.entity_id
_entity_poly.type
_entity_poly.pdbx_seq_one_letter_code
_entity_poly.pdbx_strand_id
1 'polypeptide(L)'
;MIFPLFSLGEIFKNALLNTLLGMGTVFGVLVFISLIISLFAFIPKIQEAFQKKSEPAQEATPVESKPAVSNGPEQTEMDDLELVAVITAAIAASAGISEDDFIVRSIRRVRADRWTQRH
;
A
#
# COMPACT_ATOMS: atom_id res chain seq x y z
N MET A 1 -14.19 42.43 -6.49
CA MET A 1 -14.11 41.00 -6.11
C MET A 1 -15.46 40.40 -6.45
N ILE A 2 -15.54 39.67 -7.57
CA ILE A 2 -16.81 39.11 -8.07
C ILE A 2 -16.95 37.75 -7.39
N PHE A 3 -17.83 37.64 -6.40
CA PHE A 3 -18.24 36.35 -5.89
C PHE A 3 -19.12 35.70 -6.96
N PRO A 4 -18.71 34.57 -7.56
CA PRO A 4 -19.63 33.85 -8.43
C PRO A 4 -20.78 33.37 -7.55
N LEU A 5 -21.99 33.89 -7.80
CA LEU A 5 -23.23 33.47 -7.18
C LEU A 5 -23.60 32.08 -7.71
N PHE A 6 -22.81 31.06 -7.37
CA PHE A 6 -23.23 29.69 -7.54
C PHE A 6 -24.40 29.46 -6.59
N SER A 7 -25.56 29.11 -7.14
CA SER A 7 -26.75 28.82 -6.35
C SER A 7 -26.44 27.66 -5.40
N LEU A 8 -26.98 27.70 -4.18
CA LEU A 8 -26.78 26.66 -3.17
C LEU A 8 -27.10 25.27 -3.74
N GLY A 9 -28.07 25.18 -4.66
CA GLY A 9 -28.40 23.93 -5.37
C GLY A 9 -27.32 23.42 -6.33
N GLU A 10 -26.55 24.28 -7.00
CA GLU A 10 -25.42 23.87 -7.84
C GLU A 10 -24.26 23.33 -7.00
N ILE A 11 -23.96 24.00 -5.89
CA ILE A 11 -22.93 23.55 -4.94
C ILE A 11 -23.35 22.19 -4.35
N PHE A 12 -24.61 22.04 -3.97
CA PHE A 12 -25.12 20.78 -3.42
C PHE A 12 -25.10 19.65 -4.45
N LYS A 13 -25.46 19.93 -5.71
CA LYS A 13 -25.38 18.95 -6.80
C LYS A 13 -23.94 18.52 -7.05
N ASN A 14 -23.01 19.47 -7.09
CA ASN A 14 -21.59 19.18 -7.31
C ASN A 14 -20.96 18.43 -6.12
N ALA A 15 -21.33 18.78 -4.89
CA ALA A 15 -20.90 18.08 -3.69
C ALA A 15 -21.43 16.63 -3.67
N LEU A 16 -22.72 16.44 -3.97
CA LEU A 16 -23.35 15.12 -4.03
C LEU A 16 -22.72 14.24 -5.10
N LEU A 17 -22.41 14.81 -6.27
CA LEU A 17 -21.72 14.10 -7.34
C LEU A 17 -20.33 13.64 -6.90
N ASN A 18 -19.58 14.47 -6.18
CA ASN A 18 -18.26 14.09 -5.66
C ASN A 18 -18.36 13.01 -4.56
N THR A 19 -19.34 13.12 -3.68
CA THR A 19 -19.62 12.07 -2.68
C THR A 19 -20.00 10.77 -3.37
N LEU A 20 -20.88 10.78 -4.36
CA LEU A 20 -21.28 9.56 -5.07
C LEU A 20 -20.11 8.95 -5.84
N LEU A 21 -19.28 9.78 -6.47
CA LEU A 21 -18.09 9.33 -7.19
C LEU A 21 -17.05 8.70 -6.24
N GLY A 22 -16.72 9.37 -5.12
CA GLY A 22 -15.72 8.88 -4.17
C GLY A 22 -16.26 7.82 -3.22
N MET A 23 -17.30 8.14 -2.45
CA MET A 23 -17.91 7.25 -1.45
C MET A 23 -18.63 6.06 -2.09
N GLY A 24 -19.27 6.26 -3.25
CA GLY A 24 -19.93 5.18 -3.98
C GLY A 24 -18.95 4.16 -4.57
N THR A 25 -17.82 4.63 -5.11
CA THR A 25 -16.77 3.72 -5.64
C THR A 25 -16.16 2.89 -4.53
N VAL A 26 -15.82 3.50 -3.39
CA VAL A 26 -15.28 2.75 -2.23
C VAL A 26 -16.30 1.73 -1.72
N PHE A 27 -17.58 2.11 -1.60
CA PHE A 27 -18.64 1.19 -1.21
C PHE A 27 -18.78 0.02 -2.19
N GLY A 28 -18.75 0.28 -3.50
CA GLY A 28 -18.79 -0.76 -4.54
C GLY A 28 -17.59 -1.70 -4.49
N VAL A 29 -16.37 -1.16 -4.29
CA VAL A 29 -15.14 -1.96 -4.17
C VAL A 29 -15.20 -2.87 -2.95
N LEU A 30 -15.71 -2.40 -1.80
CA LEU A 30 -15.88 -3.23 -0.60
C LEU A 30 -16.84 -4.40 -0.84
N VAL A 31 -17.97 -4.14 -1.52
CA VAL A 31 -18.92 -5.20 -1.90
C VAL A 31 -18.27 -6.19 -2.85
N PHE A 32 -17.52 -5.72 -3.85
CA PHE A 32 -16.81 -6.57 -4.80
C PHE A 32 -15.77 -7.46 -4.13
N ILE A 33 -14.92 -6.90 -3.27
CA ILE A 33 -13.91 -7.66 -2.51
C ILE A 33 -14.59 -8.68 -1.59
N SER A 34 -15.70 -8.31 -0.94
CA SER A 34 -16.48 -9.23 -0.11
C SER A 34 -17.00 -10.43 -0.91
N LEU A 35 -17.49 -10.22 -2.13
CA LEU A 35 -17.91 -11.31 -3.02
C LEU A 35 -16.73 -12.21 -3.42
N ILE A 36 -15.59 -11.65 -3.81
CA ILE A 36 -14.41 -12.44 -4.19
C ILE A 36 -13.94 -13.35 -3.05
N ILE A 37 -13.88 -12.83 -1.81
CA ILE A 37 -13.50 -13.62 -0.64
C ILE A 37 -14.56 -14.71 -0.35
N SER A 38 -15.84 -14.40 -0.53
CA SER A 38 -16.93 -15.39 -0.39
C SER A 38 -16.81 -16.53 -1.41
N LEU A 39 -16.43 -16.24 -2.65
CA LEU A 39 -16.16 -17.27 -3.67
C LEU A 39 -14.96 -18.15 -3.30
N PHE A 40 -13.90 -17.57 -2.73
CA PHE A 40 -12.77 -18.34 -2.21
C PHE A 40 -13.13 -19.23 -1.02
N ALA A 41 -14.07 -18.80 -0.17
CA ALA A 41 -14.61 -19.65 0.89
C ALA A 41 -15.41 -20.86 0.34
N PHE A 42 -15.85 -20.82 -0.92
CA PHE A 42 -16.46 -21.96 -1.61
C PHE A 42 -15.45 -22.92 -2.25
N ILE A 43 -14.18 -22.54 -2.42
CA ILE A 43 -13.13 -23.44 -2.93
C ILE A 43 -12.98 -24.71 -2.07
N PRO A 44 -12.87 -24.68 -0.73
CA PRO A 44 -12.75 -25.91 0.05
C PRO A 44 -13.99 -26.82 -0.09
N LYS A 45 -15.18 -26.22 -0.23
CA LYS A 45 -16.44 -26.96 -0.41
C LYS A 45 -16.55 -27.60 -1.81
N ILE A 46 -16.08 -26.89 -2.84
CA ILE A 46 -16.03 -27.39 -4.21
C ILE A 46 -14.93 -28.45 -4.34
N GLN A 47 -13.79 -28.28 -3.69
CA GLN A 47 -12.70 -29.25 -3.66
C GLN A 47 -13.11 -30.53 -2.93
N GLU A 48 -13.80 -30.46 -1.78
CA GLU A 48 -14.36 -31.65 -1.13
C GLU A 48 -15.43 -32.36 -1.99
N ALA A 49 -16.29 -31.60 -2.67
CA ALA A 49 -17.30 -32.17 -3.58
C ALA A 49 -16.68 -32.81 -4.83
N PHE A 50 -15.54 -32.29 -5.31
CA PHE A 50 -14.82 -32.80 -6.47
C PHE A 50 -13.88 -33.96 -6.11
N GLN A 51 -13.24 -33.91 -4.92
CA GLN A 51 -12.36 -34.97 -4.39
C GLN A 51 -13.14 -36.17 -3.84
N LYS A 52 -14.39 -36.01 -3.38
CA LYS A 52 -15.26 -37.17 -3.07
C LYS A 52 -15.55 -38.07 -4.28
N LYS A 53 -15.22 -37.61 -5.49
CA LYS A 53 -15.30 -38.43 -6.72
C LYS A 53 -13.96 -39.09 -7.09
N SER A 54 -12.88 -38.74 -6.41
CA SER A 54 -11.53 -39.26 -6.66
C SER A 54 -10.78 -39.45 -5.34
N GLU A 55 -11.03 -40.58 -4.68
CA GLU A 55 -10.04 -41.13 -3.74
C GLU A 55 -9.83 -42.60 -4.07
N PRO A 56 -8.57 -43.04 -4.15
CA PRO A 56 -8.03 -43.79 -3.01
C PRO A 56 -6.62 -43.36 -2.56
N ALA A 57 -6.50 -43.20 -1.23
CA ALA A 57 -5.46 -43.63 -0.29
C ALA A 57 -3.96 -43.52 -0.65
N GLN A 58 -3.17 -42.83 0.19
CA GLN A 58 -2.16 -43.48 1.07
C GLN A 58 -1.42 -42.49 2.01
N GLU A 59 -1.61 -42.77 3.30
CA GLU A 59 -0.73 -42.73 4.48
C GLU A 59 0.78 -42.41 4.29
N ALA A 60 1.31 -41.49 5.11
CA ALA A 60 2.49 -41.67 6.00
C ALA A 60 3.11 -40.31 6.44
N THR A 61 3.15 -40.07 7.75
CA THR A 61 4.07 -39.14 8.44
C THR A 61 5.42 -39.86 8.71
N PRO A 62 6.45 -39.27 9.36
CA PRO A 62 6.84 -37.86 9.66
C PRO A 62 8.32 -37.58 9.24
N VAL A 63 8.89 -36.41 9.59
CA VAL A 63 10.24 -36.19 10.22
C VAL A 63 10.73 -34.76 9.95
N GLU A 64 10.66 -33.95 11.01
CA GLU A 64 11.68 -33.06 11.58
C GLU A 64 12.88 -32.57 10.73
N SER A 65 13.06 -31.24 10.62
CA SER A 65 14.33 -30.57 10.94
C SER A 65 14.24 -29.04 10.82
N LYS A 66 14.54 -28.35 11.92
CA LYS A 66 14.85 -26.92 12.03
C LYS A 66 16.38 -26.76 12.01
N PRO A 67 16.93 -25.76 11.30
CA PRO A 67 17.64 -24.66 11.99
C PRO A 67 17.29 -23.29 11.38
N ALA A 68 16.80 -22.33 12.17
CA ALA A 68 17.59 -21.20 12.70
C ALA A 68 18.02 -20.18 11.62
N VAL A 69 17.29 -19.06 11.54
CA VAL A 69 17.81 -17.80 11.01
C VAL A 69 17.57 -16.69 12.05
N SER A 70 18.65 -15.98 12.29
CA SER A 70 18.85 -14.87 13.22
C SER A 70 17.99 -13.66 12.84
N ASN A 71 16.99 -13.31 13.65
CA ASN A 71 16.36 -12.00 13.57
C ASN A 71 17.10 -11.03 14.50
N GLY A 72 18.16 -10.41 13.96
CA GLY A 72 18.60 -9.10 14.44
C GLY A 72 17.60 -8.03 13.98
N PRO A 73 17.52 -6.87 14.65
CA PRO A 73 16.54 -5.84 14.32
C PRO A 73 16.88 -5.17 12.97
N GLU A 74 16.39 -5.76 11.88
CA GLU A 74 16.51 -5.28 10.50
C GLU A 74 15.41 -4.24 10.17
N GLN A 75 14.97 -3.46 11.16
CA GLN A 75 13.79 -2.58 11.03
C GLN A 75 14.14 -1.10 10.84
N THR A 76 15.43 -0.72 10.81
CA THR A 76 15.85 0.68 10.68
C THR A 76 16.42 1.02 9.30
N GLU A 77 17.12 0.10 8.65
CA GLU A 77 17.79 0.37 7.36
C GLU A 77 16.79 0.51 6.19
N MET A 78 15.65 -0.18 6.25
CA MET A 78 14.67 -0.16 5.16
C MET A 78 13.93 1.18 5.03
N ASP A 79 13.70 1.89 6.15
CA ASP A 79 13.06 3.22 6.15
C ASP A 79 13.96 4.28 5.47
N ASP A 80 15.27 4.22 5.74
CA ASP A 80 16.22 5.16 5.17
C ASP A 80 16.46 4.91 3.67
N LEU A 81 16.32 3.67 3.16
CA LEU A 81 16.41 3.37 1.73
C LEU A 81 15.27 4.00 0.90
N GLU A 82 14.04 3.92 1.40
CA GLU A 82 12.90 4.59 0.76
C GLU A 82 13.09 6.11 0.76
N LEU A 83 13.58 6.67 1.88
CA LEU A 83 13.89 8.08 1.99
C LEU A 83 14.98 8.52 1.00
N VAL A 84 16.04 7.71 0.85
CA VAL A 84 17.11 7.94 -0.13
C VAL A 84 16.54 7.96 -1.55
N ALA A 85 15.71 6.98 -1.93
CA ALA A 85 15.16 6.86 -3.29
C ALA A 85 14.26 8.05 -3.68
N VAL A 86 13.42 8.54 -2.75
CA VAL A 86 12.58 9.71 -3.01
C VAL A 86 13.41 10.98 -3.14
N ILE A 87 14.43 11.15 -2.29
CA ILE A 87 15.33 12.31 -2.34
C ILE A 87 16.18 12.27 -3.62
N THR A 88 16.71 11.11 -4.01
CA THR A 88 17.48 10.96 -5.25
C THR A 88 16.62 11.27 -6.46
N ALA A 89 15.44 10.67 -6.58
CA ALA A 89 14.53 10.95 -7.68
C ALA A 89 14.16 12.45 -7.77
N ALA A 90 13.91 13.11 -6.64
CA ALA A 90 13.60 14.54 -6.61
C ALA A 90 14.78 15.43 -7.06
N ILE A 91 16.00 15.10 -6.65
CA ILE A 91 17.21 15.83 -7.07
C ILE A 91 17.49 15.60 -8.56
N ALA A 92 17.44 14.34 -9.03
CA ALA A 92 17.61 13.99 -10.43
C ALA A 92 16.59 14.74 -11.31
N ALA A 93 15.32 14.75 -10.91
CA ALA A 93 14.26 15.46 -11.62
C ALA A 93 14.44 17.00 -11.60
N SER A 94 14.86 17.58 -10.48
CA SER A 94 15.00 19.04 -10.34
C SER A 94 16.27 19.60 -11.00
N ALA A 95 17.38 18.89 -10.92
CA ALA A 95 18.66 19.30 -11.50
C ALA A 95 18.84 18.80 -12.94
N GLY A 96 17.98 17.89 -13.42
CA GLY A 96 18.08 17.30 -14.75
C GLY A 96 19.31 16.40 -14.94
N ILE A 97 19.90 15.94 -13.83
CA ILE A 97 21.05 15.02 -13.81
C ILE A 97 20.56 13.57 -13.76
N SER A 98 21.36 12.65 -14.27
CA SER A 98 21.06 11.22 -14.18
C SER A 98 21.28 10.70 -12.75
N GLU A 99 20.57 9.65 -12.34
CA GLU A 99 20.60 9.12 -10.96
C GLU A 99 21.99 8.63 -10.52
N ASP A 100 22.86 8.29 -11.46
CA ASP A 100 24.24 7.84 -11.20
C ASP A 100 25.24 9.00 -10.96
N ASP A 101 24.84 10.26 -11.22
CA ASP A 101 25.74 11.42 -11.15
C ASP A 101 25.96 11.93 -9.71
N PHE A 102 25.20 11.39 -8.73
CA PHE A 102 25.32 11.76 -7.32
C PHE A 102 25.02 10.58 -6.38
N ILE A 103 25.67 10.55 -5.21
CA ILE A 103 25.49 9.49 -4.21
C ILE A 103 25.15 10.06 -2.83
N VAL A 104 24.16 9.47 -2.16
CA VAL A 104 23.80 9.82 -0.78
C VAL A 104 24.63 8.97 0.18
N ARG A 105 25.55 9.61 0.93
CA ARG A 105 26.46 8.90 1.86
C ARG A 105 25.89 8.71 3.27
N SER A 106 25.08 9.64 3.75
CA SER A 106 24.46 9.56 5.07
C SER A 106 23.32 10.55 5.20
N ILE A 107 22.21 10.14 5.80
CA ILE A 107 21.10 11.02 6.16
C ILE A 107 21.04 11.12 7.68
N ARG A 108 21.00 12.35 8.23
CA ARG A 108 20.82 12.57 9.66
C ARG A 108 19.64 13.50 9.91
N ARG A 109 18.64 12.99 10.63
CA ARG A 109 17.49 13.80 11.08
C ARG A 109 17.94 14.73 12.21
N VAL A 110 17.78 16.03 12.02
CA VAL A 110 18.05 17.04 13.04
C VAL A 110 16.76 17.36 13.78
N ARG A 111 16.81 17.51 15.10
CA ARG A 111 15.64 17.87 15.91
C ARG A 111 15.16 19.29 15.57
N ALA A 112 13.84 19.48 15.57
CA ALA A 112 13.17 20.70 15.12
C ALA A 112 13.58 21.96 15.93
N ASP A 113 13.95 21.80 17.19
CA ASP A 113 14.43 22.83 18.11
C ASP A 113 15.76 23.47 17.69
N ARG A 114 16.53 22.82 16.81
CA ARG A 114 17.83 23.30 16.32
C ARG A 114 17.74 24.09 15.01
N TRP A 115 16.53 24.32 14.49
CA TRP A 115 16.31 25.10 13.28
C TRP A 115 16.11 26.59 13.62
N THR A 116 17.15 27.39 13.43
CA THR A 116 17.05 28.86 13.49
C THR A 116 16.69 29.41 12.10
N GLN A 117 15.40 29.67 11.85
CA GLN A 117 15.01 30.46 10.68
C GLN A 117 15.41 31.91 10.91
N ARG A 118 16.45 32.35 10.20
CA ARG A 118 16.86 33.75 10.15
C ARG A 118 16.26 34.34 8.87
N HIS A 119 15.23 35.17 9.04
CA HIS A 119 14.63 35.98 7.98
C HIS A 119 15.60 37.03 7.45
#